data_AF-A0A2Z6IG88-F1
#
_entry.id   AF-A0A2Z6IG88-F1
#
_cell.length_a   1.000
_cell.length_b   1.000
_cell.length_c   1.000
_cell.angle_alpha   90.00
_cell.angle_beta   90.00
_cell.angle_gamma   90.00
#
_symmetry.space_group_name_H-M   'P 1'
#
loop_
_entity.id
_entity.type
_entity.pdbx_description
1 polymer ?
#
loop_
_entity_poly.entity_id
_entity_poly.type
_entity_poly.pdbx_seq_one_letter_code
_entity_poly.pdbx_strand_id
1 'polypeptide(L)'
;MVGNGYDDRDPWSYLRIPKKSDGKKANNGGAKLTRRYYLQDAAFACILTVPERWSIAMVNGLKNPKWPVYLGRKGCPPSEPIFSGCFATPDEARLGLIELLKESSWIPFEKITEDWSGGHIGGMVLYDVPVTFGMHKKYASRKVIRTPIAEV
;
A
#
# COMPACT_ATOMS: atom_id res chain seq x y z
N MET A 1 2.05 -26.65 -4.34
CA MET A 1 0.77 -25.92 -4.10
C MET A 1 1.01 -24.85 -3.03
N VAL A 2 0.45 -23.64 -3.18
CA VAL A 2 0.52 -22.61 -2.12
C VAL A 2 -0.47 -23.00 -1.03
N GLY A 3 -0.06 -22.99 0.24
CA GLY A 3 -0.92 -23.37 1.37
C GLY A 3 -1.01 -24.87 1.67
N ASN A 4 -0.10 -25.70 1.13
CA ASN A 4 0.05 -27.09 1.56
C ASN A 4 1.11 -27.18 2.69
N GLY A 5 1.16 -28.27 3.46
CA GLY A 5 2.11 -28.46 4.58
C GLY A 5 1.50 -28.52 5.98
N TYR A 6 0.18 -28.69 6.09
CA TYR A 6 -0.53 -28.93 7.34
C TYR A 6 -0.46 -30.42 7.71
N ASP A 7 -0.44 -30.75 9.02
CA ASP A 7 -0.51 -32.14 9.48
C ASP A 7 -1.91 -32.70 9.19
N ASP A 8 -1.98 -33.79 8.43
CA ASP A 8 -3.25 -34.39 8.05
C ASP A 8 -3.82 -35.37 9.08
N ARG A 9 -3.09 -35.59 10.18
CA ARG A 9 -3.54 -36.34 11.36
C ARG A 9 -4.18 -35.43 12.41
N ASP A 10 -3.90 -34.13 12.38
CA ASP A 10 -4.57 -33.14 13.23
C ASP A 10 -5.88 -32.67 12.56
N PRO A 11 -7.06 -32.90 13.17
CA PRO A 11 -8.35 -32.55 12.57
C PRO A 11 -8.47 -31.07 12.19
N TRP A 12 -7.84 -30.17 12.95
CA TRP A 12 -7.91 -28.75 12.69
C TRP A 12 -7.01 -28.33 11.51
N SER A 13 -5.80 -28.83 11.47
CA SER A 13 -4.86 -28.67 10.36
C SER A 13 -5.39 -29.32 9.07
N TYR A 14 -6.11 -30.43 9.17
CA TYR A 14 -6.72 -31.11 8.04
C TYR A 14 -7.70 -30.23 7.26
N LEU A 15 -8.52 -29.41 7.96
CA LEU A 15 -9.46 -28.47 7.33
C LEU A 15 -8.77 -27.37 6.51
N ARG A 16 -7.47 -27.15 6.73
CA ARG A 16 -6.66 -26.13 6.05
C ARG A 16 -5.92 -26.68 4.83
N ILE A 17 -5.97 -28.00 4.58
CA ILE A 17 -5.34 -28.63 3.43
C ILE A 17 -6.13 -28.28 2.16
N PRO A 18 -5.54 -27.55 1.19
CA PRO A 18 -6.25 -27.18 -0.02
C PRO A 18 -6.56 -28.42 -0.85
N LYS A 19 -7.80 -28.50 -1.32
CA LYS A 19 -8.28 -29.58 -2.18
C LYS A 19 -8.24 -29.13 -3.64
N LYS A 20 -8.10 -30.11 -4.54
CA LYS A 20 -8.32 -29.91 -5.97
C LYS A 20 -9.81 -29.61 -6.22
N SER A 21 -10.13 -29.16 -7.43
CA SER A 21 -11.52 -28.91 -7.85
C SER A 21 -12.43 -30.13 -7.75
N ASP A 22 -11.87 -31.35 -7.80
CA ASP A 22 -12.56 -32.62 -7.62
C ASP A 22 -12.72 -33.03 -6.13
N GLY A 23 -12.34 -32.17 -5.19
CA GLY A 23 -12.41 -32.42 -3.75
C GLY A 23 -11.31 -33.33 -3.19
N LYS A 24 -10.43 -33.89 -4.03
CA LYS A 24 -9.35 -34.76 -3.58
C LYS A 24 -8.14 -33.96 -3.08
N LYS A 25 -7.33 -34.58 -2.23
CA LYS A 25 -6.02 -34.05 -1.83
C LYS A 25 -5.12 -33.90 -3.06
N ALA A 26 -4.26 -32.89 -3.07
CA ALA A 26 -3.29 -32.72 -4.13
C ALA A 26 -2.10 -33.67 -3.95
N ASN A 27 -2.02 -34.70 -4.78
CA ASN A 27 -0.87 -35.62 -4.79
C ASN A 27 0.39 -34.92 -5.33
N ASN A 28 1.53 -35.15 -4.68
CA ASN A 28 2.90 -34.87 -5.18
C ASN A 28 3.28 -33.41 -5.50
N GLY A 29 2.52 -32.41 -5.06
CA GLY A 29 2.82 -31.01 -5.43
C GLY A 29 3.80 -30.26 -4.51
N GLY A 30 4.18 -30.85 -3.38
CA GLY A 30 4.92 -30.19 -2.30
C GLY A 30 4.22 -28.93 -1.73
N ALA A 31 4.60 -28.55 -0.52
CA ALA A 31 4.28 -27.25 0.05
C ALA A 31 5.18 -26.18 -0.56
N LYS A 32 4.61 -25.20 -1.25
CA LYS A 32 5.36 -23.98 -1.61
C LYS A 32 5.17 -22.97 -0.49
N LEU A 33 6.14 -22.91 0.41
CA LEU A 33 6.16 -21.92 1.48
C LEU A 33 6.57 -20.56 0.90
N THR A 34 5.76 -19.54 1.12
CA THR A 34 6.12 -18.14 0.84
C THR A 34 6.03 -17.34 2.12
N ARG A 35 7.10 -16.63 2.49
CA ARG A 35 7.09 -15.69 3.61
C ARG A 35 6.73 -14.31 3.11
N ARG A 36 5.78 -13.64 3.76
CA ARG A 36 5.32 -12.30 3.40
C ARG A 36 5.32 -11.46 4.67
N TYR A 37 6.03 -10.34 4.61
CA TYR A 37 6.09 -9.38 5.71
C TYR A 37 5.02 -8.31 5.51
N TYR A 38 4.44 -7.89 6.62
CA TYR A 38 3.41 -6.86 6.71
C TYR A 38 3.82 -5.85 7.76
N LEU A 39 3.57 -4.57 7.48
CA LEU A 39 3.64 -3.53 8.49
C LEU A 39 2.33 -3.54 9.28
N GLN A 40 2.41 -3.45 10.60
CA GLN A 40 1.27 -3.39 11.51
C GLN A 40 1.29 -2.05 12.25
N ASP A 41 0.12 -1.63 12.70
CA ASP A 41 -0.07 -0.43 13.53
C ASP A 41 0.58 0.84 12.94
N ALA A 42 0.32 1.09 11.66
CA ALA A 42 0.88 2.22 10.93
C ALA A 42 -0.20 2.91 10.10
N ALA A 43 -0.18 4.24 10.12
CA ALA A 43 -1.00 5.12 9.29
C ALA A 43 -0.13 5.98 8.38
N PHE A 44 -0.68 6.36 7.23
CA PHE A 44 0.00 7.21 6.25
C PHE A 44 -0.95 8.29 5.76
N ALA A 45 -0.49 9.54 5.77
CA ALA A 45 -1.10 10.63 5.03
C ALA A 45 -0.34 10.85 3.72
N CYS A 46 -1.05 10.99 2.60
CA CYS A 46 -0.46 11.22 1.30
C CYS A 46 -1.00 12.52 0.69
N ILE A 47 -0.12 13.49 0.50
CA ILE A 47 -0.41 14.70 -0.30
C ILE A 47 0.14 14.44 -1.70
N LEU A 48 -0.77 14.34 -2.68
CA LEU A 48 -0.43 14.07 -4.07
C LEU A 48 -0.80 15.27 -4.94
N THR A 49 0.20 15.86 -5.59
CA THR A 49 -0.03 16.87 -6.63
C THR A 49 -0.35 16.19 -7.95
N VAL A 50 -1.45 16.62 -8.59
CA VAL A 50 -1.95 16.01 -9.83
C VAL A 50 -2.22 17.11 -10.86
N PRO A 51 -2.05 16.84 -12.17
CA PRO A 51 -2.47 17.78 -13.19
C PRO A 51 -3.96 18.11 -13.06
N GLU A 52 -4.33 19.38 -13.17
CA GLU A 52 -5.69 19.86 -12.94
C GLU A 52 -6.74 19.09 -13.75
N ARG A 53 -6.43 18.77 -15.01
CA ARG A 53 -7.28 17.96 -15.90
C ARG A 53 -7.68 16.59 -15.35
N TRP A 54 -6.98 16.07 -14.35
CA TRP A 54 -7.26 14.76 -13.73
C TRP A 54 -7.95 14.88 -12.37
N SER A 55 -8.03 16.07 -11.78
CA SER A 55 -8.56 16.30 -10.42
C SER A 55 -9.94 15.66 -10.22
N ILE A 56 -10.91 15.97 -11.07
CA ILE A 56 -12.29 15.47 -11.00
C ILE A 56 -12.32 13.94 -11.11
N ALA A 57 -11.58 13.37 -12.07
CA ALA A 57 -11.55 11.93 -12.29
C ALA A 57 -10.95 11.19 -11.08
N MET A 58 -9.90 11.76 -10.46
CA MET A 58 -9.26 11.16 -9.28
C MET A 58 -10.15 11.26 -8.04
N VAL A 59 -10.77 12.41 -7.79
CA VAL A 59 -11.72 12.56 -6.67
C VAL A 59 -12.87 11.56 -6.80
N ASN A 60 -13.47 11.46 -7.99
CA ASN A 60 -14.56 10.52 -8.23
C ASN A 60 -14.11 9.06 -8.08
N GLY A 61 -12.93 8.72 -8.60
CA GLY A 61 -12.38 7.37 -8.50
C GLY A 61 -12.02 6.94 -7.08
N LEU A 62 -11.60 7.87 -6.23
CA LEU A 62 -11.28 7.60 -4.82
C LEU A 62 -12.53 7.55 -3.94
N LYS A 63 -13.55 8.39 -4.21
CA LYS A 63 -14.84 8.36 -3.50
C LYS A 63 -15.70 7.16 -3.89
N ASN A 64 -15.70 6.78 -5.17
CA ASN A 64 -16.53 5.71 -5.73
C ASN A 64 -15.67 4.73 -6.52
N PRO A 65 -14.80 3.94 -5.85
CA PRO A 65 -13.87 3.07 -6.53
C PRO A 65 -14.60 1.91 -7.24
N LYS A 66 -14.32 1.74 -8.54
CA LYS A 66 -14.87 0.63 -9.33
C LYS A 66 -14.37 -0.74 -8.87
N TRP A 67 -13.19 -0.78 -8.26
CA TRP A 67 -12.56 -1.99 -7.73
C TRP A 67 -12.30 -1.85 -6.22
N PRO A 68 -12.33 -2.95 -5.45
CA PRO A 68 -11.97 -2.90 -4.04
C PRO A 68 -10.57 -2.32 -3.83
N VAL A 69 -10.45 -1.36 -2.92
CA VAL A 69 -9.17 -0.72 -2.57
C VAL A 69 -8.48 -1.54 -1.47
N TYR A 70 -7.16 -1.65 -1.57
CA TYR A 70 -6.33 -2.36 -0.60
C TYR A 70 -4.97 -1.67 -0.43
N LEU A 71 -4.43 -1.74 0.79
CA LEU A 71 -3.12 -1.20 1.15
C LEU A 71 -2.04 -2.21 0.80
N GLY A 72 -1.58 -2.18 -0.46
CA GLY A 72 -0.55 -3.05 -1.01
C GLY A 72 -1.04 -4.44 -1.42
N ARG A 73 -1.64 -5.23 -0.51
CA ARG A 73 -2.16 -6.58 -0.80
C ARG A 73 -3.66 -6.68 -0.49
N LYS A 74 -4.40 -7.50 -1.24
CA LYS A 74 -5.85 -7.71 -1.09
C LYS A 74 -6.30 -8.10 0.35
N GLY A 75 -5.41 -8.69 1.14
CA GLY A 75 -5.66 -9.01 2.55
C GLY A 75 -5.50 -7.85 3.53
N CYS A 76 -5.18 -6.64 3.05
CA CYS A 76 -5.00 -5.43 3.84
C CYS A 76 -6.02 -4.38 3.40
N PRO A 77 -7.32 -4.55 3.73
CA PRO A 77 -8.32 -3.53 3.44
C PRO A 77 -8.01 -2.25 4.25
N PRO A 78 -8.31 -1.05 3.73
CA PRO A 78 -8.22 0.16 4.53
C PRO A 78 -9.26 0.14 5.66
N SER A 79 -8.89 0.66 6.83
CA SER A 79 -9.78 0.78 7.99
C SER A 79 -10.74 1.97 7.88
N GLU A 80 -10.45 2.93 7.01
CA GLU A 80 -11.20 4.17 6.81
C GLU A 80 -11.24 4.56 5.31
N PRO A 81 -12.14 5.46 4.90
CA PRO A 81 -12.15 5.99 3.54
C PRO A 81 -10.80 6.63 3.17
N ILE A 82 -10.24 6.24 2.02
CA ILE A 82 -8.91 6.70 1.57
C ILE A 82 -8.87 8.16 1.10
N PHE A 83 -10.03 8.78 0.85
CA PHE A 83 -10.10 10.12 0.30
C PHE A 83 -10.32 11.15 1.40
N SER A 84 -9.32 11.99 1.66
CA SER A 84 -9.37 12.99 2.73
C SER A 84 -9.64 14.42 2.24
N GLY A 85 -9.51 14.71 0.94
CA GLY A 85 -9.77 16.05 0.41
C GLY A 85 -9.10 16.33 -0.93
N CYS A 86 -9.46 17.47 -1.53
CA CYS A 86 -8.82 18.04 -2.71
C CYS A 86 -8.63 19.53 -2.46
N PHE A 87 -7.40 20.02 -2.62
CA PHE A 87 -6.98 21.37 -2.26
C PHE A 87 -6.31 22.03 -3.47
N ALA A 88 -6.35 23.37 -3.53
CA ALA A 88 -5.76 24.08 -4.66
C ALA A 88 -4.23 24.08 -4.58
N THR A 89 -3.67 24.08 -3.37
CA THR A 89 -2.24 24.17 -3.13
C THR A 89 -1.72 23.09 -2.17
N PRO A 90 -0.42 22.73 -2.25
CA PRO A 90 0.20 21.83 -1.28
C PRO A 90 0.14 22.36 0.16
N ASP A 91 0.15 23.68 0.36
CA ASP A 91 0.08 24.28 1.70
C ASP A 91 -1.32 24.18 2.31
N GLU A 92 -2.36 24.39 1.51
CA GLU A 92 -3.74 24.10 1.95
C GLU A 92 -3.93 22.63 2.32
N ALA A 93 -3.35 21.71 1.54
CA ALA A 93 -3.39 20.28 1.86
C ALA A 93 -2.67 19.95 3.18
N ARG A 94 -1.57 20.66 3.49
CA ARG A 94 -0.86 20.52 4.77
C ARG A 94 -1.71 21.03 5.93
N LEU A 95 -2.37 22.17 5.78
CA LEU A 95 -3.31 22.68 6.79
C LEU A 95 -4.46 21.70 7.05
N GLY A 96 -5.01 21.10 5.98
CA GLY A 96 -6.03 20.05 6.10
C GLY A 96 -5.52 18.81 6.84
N LEU A 97 -4.27 18.40 6.62
CA LEU A 97 -3.64 17.32 7.36
C LEU A 97 -3.46 17.66 8.85
N ILE A 98 -3.01 18.88 9.17
CA ILE A 98 -2.88 19.35 10.55
C ILE A 98 -4.23 19.27 11.26
N GLU A 99 -5.31 19.70 10.61
CA GLU A 99 -6.65 19.62 11.19
C GLU A 99 -7.09 18.17 11.44
N LEU A 100 -6.87 17.28 10.46
CA LEU A 100 -7.17 15.85 10.61
C LEU A 100 -6.39 15.21 11.77
N LEU A 101 -5.14 15.62 11.97
CA LEU A 101 -4.31 15.08 13.04
C LEU A 101 -4.78 15.51 14.43
N LYS A 102 -5.44 16.67 14.58
CA LYS A 102 -6.03 17.10 15.87
C LYS A 102 -7.11 16.15 16.37
N GLU A 103 -7.83 15.51 15.45
CA GLU A 103 -8.88 14.55 15.76
C GLU A 103 -8.37 13.10 15.86
N SER A 104 -7.09 12.88 15.51
CA SER A 104 -6.47 11.56 15.48
C SER A 104 -5.58 11.29 16.70
N SER A 105 -5.35 10.01 17.01
CA SER A 105 -4.33 9.60 17.99
C SER A 105 -2.94 9.40 17.39
N TRP A 106 -2.76 9.68 16.09
CA TRP A 106 -1.52 9.39 15.37
C TRP A 106 -0.54 10.55 15.47
N ILE A 107 0.72 10.25 15.75
CA ILE A 107 1.81 11.23 15.80
C ILE A 107 2.73 10.98 14.59
N PRO A 108 2.76 11.89 13.61
CA PRO A 108 3.67 11.75 12.48
C PRO A 108 5.11 11.98 12.95
N PHE A 109 6.03 11.11 12.53
CA PHE A 109 7.44 11.18 12.92
C PHE A 109 8.39 11.33 11.72
N GLU A 110 7.90 11.06 10.51
CA GLU A 110 8.72 11.07 9.31
C GLU A 110 7.92 11.50 8.08
N LYS A 111 8.58 12.28 7.24
CA LYS A 111 8.11 12.70 5.93
C LYS A 111 9.00 12.10 4.84
N ILE A 112 8.37 11.59 3.79
CA ILE A 112 9.05 11.07 2.60
C ILE A 112 8.63 11.93 1.40
N THR A 113 9.62 12.43 0.66
CA THR A 113 9.40 13.23 -0.56
C THR A 113 10.28 12.75 -1.69
N GLU A 114 9.85 12.99 -2.93
CA GLU A 114 10.66 12.71 -4.11
C GLU A 114 11.71 13.81 -4.33
N ASP A 115 12.95 13.42 -4.59
CA ASP A 115 14.06 14.34 -4.93
C ASP A 115 14.06 14.60 -6.43
N TRP A 116 13.29 15.60 -6.85
CA TRP A 116 13.25 16.05 -8.24
C TRP A 116 14.54 16.76 -8.70
N SER A 117 15.29 17.33 -7.76
CA SER A 117 16.49 18.13 -8.03
C SER A 117 17.74 17.28 -8.29
N GLY A 118 17.76 16.04 -7.78
CA GLY A 118 18.91 15.14 -7.81
C GLY A 118 20.09 15.57 -6.93
N GLY A 119 20.11 16.81 -6.44
CA GLY A 119 21.21 17.41 -5.68
C GLY A 119 21.23 17.07 -4.19
N HIS A 120 20.19 16.40 -3.66
CA HIS A 120 20.15 16.12 -2.22
C HIS A 120 21.14 15.01 -1.83
N ILE A 121 22.11 15.33 -0.99
CA ILE A 121 23.03 14.33 -0.43
C ILE A 121 22.24 13.46 0.56
N GLY A 122 22.42 12.13 0.50
CA GLY A 122 21.76 11.19 1.41
C GLY A 122 20.36 10.71 1.01
N GLY A 123 19.87 11.01 -0.20
CA GLY A 123 18.61 10.43 -0.70
C GLY A 123 18.72 8.93 -1.01
N MET A 124 17.63 8.20 -0.82
CA MET A 124 17.51 6.76 -1.09
C MET A 124 16.97 6.52 -2.50
N VAL A 125 17.53 5.56 -3.23
CA VAL A 125 17.00 5.15 -4.54
C VAL A 125 15.99 4.01 -4.36
N LEU A 126 14.78 4.19 -4.89
CA LEU A 126 13.70 3.20 -4.91
C LEU A 126 13.35 2.83 -6.35
N TYR A 127 12.95 1.58 -6.58
CA TYR A 127 12.46 1.07 -7.87
C TYR A 127 10.95 0.85 -7.82
N ASP A 128 10.21 1.93 -7.60
CA ASP A 128 8.77 1.91 -7.33
C ASP A 128 7.92 2.72 -8.32
N VAL A 129 8.51 3.37 -9.33
CA VAL A 129 7.77 4.08 -10.39
C VAL A 129 7.23 3.06 -11.39
N PRO A 130 5.90 2.86 -11.50
CA PRO A 130 5.35 1.83 -12.36
C PRO A 130 5.42 2.26 -13.84
N VAL A 131 6.18 1.50 -14.64
CA VAL A 131 6.25 1.68 -16.11
C VAL A 131 5.26 0.77 -16.82
N THR A 132 5.02 -0.43 -16.26
CA THR A 132 4.07 -1.39 -16.84
C THR A 132 3.38 -2.16 -15.73
N PHE A 133 2.04 -2.19 -15.77
CA PHE A 133 1.21 -3.01 -14.88
C PHE A 133 0.91 -4.38 -15.51
N GLY A 134 0.41 -5.35 -14.72
CA GLY A 134 -0.03 -6.65 -15.21
C GLY A 134 0.93 -7.80 -14.91
N MET A 135 0.99 -8.80 -15.79
CA MET A 135 1.81 -10.01 -15.60
C MET A 135 3.31 -9.72 -15.72
N HIS A 136 3.69 -8.80 -16.61
CA HIS A 136 5.07 -8.40 -16.85
C HIS A 136 5.31 -7.01 -16.27
N LYS A 137 5.36 -6.92 -14.94
CA LYS A 137 5.52 -5.66 -14.24
C LYS A 137 6.91 -5.08 -14.48
N LYS A 138 6.98 -3.78 -14.77
CA LYS A 138 8.25 -3.04 -14.92
C LYS A 138 8.21 -1.81 -14.05
N TYR A 139 9.34 -1.53 -13.40
CA TYR A 139 9.50 -0.39 -12.52
C TYR A 139 10.76 0.39 -12.90
N ALA A 140 10.67 1.71 -12.87
CA ALA A 140 11.80 2.62 -12.98
C ALA A 140 12.24 3.08 -11.59
N SER A 141 13.47 3.57 -11.50
CA SER A 141 13.98 4.16 -10.27
C SER A 141 13.51 5.61 -10.08
N ARG A 142 13.38 6.02 -8.82
CA ARG A 142 13.35 7.41 -8.39
C ARG A 142 14.16 7.57 -7.12
N LYS A 143 14.50 8.81 -6.79
CA LYS A 143 15.21 9.15 -5.56
C LYS A 143 14.25 9.80 -4.59
N VAL A 144 14.30 9.38 -3.33
CA VAL A 144 13.46 9.91 -2.25
C VAL A 144 14.31 10.40 -1.09
N ILE A 145 13.82 11.42 -0.40
CA ILE A 145 14.42 11.98 0.81
C ILE A 145 13.48 11.68 1.97
N ARG A 146 14.06 11.16 3.05
CA ARG A 146 13.38 10.94 4.33
C ARG A 146 13.85 12.02 5.29
N THR A 147 12.91 12.79 5.83
CA THR A 147 13.18 13.83 6.82
C THR A 147 12.35 13.56 8.07
N PRO A 148 12.95 13.53 9.26
CA PRO A 148 12.19 13.55 10.51
C PRO A 148 11.23 14.75 10.52
N ILE A 149 10.01 14.53 11.01
CA ILE A 149 9.06 15.61 11.26
C ILE A 149 9.28 16.03 12.71
N ALA A 150 9.81 17.24 12.93
CA ALA A 150 9.94 17.80 14.27
C ALA A 150 8.61 18.38 14.76
N GLU A 151 7.85 19.03 13.86
CA GLU A 151 6.52 19.61 14.09
C GLU A 151 5.73 19.53 12.77
N VAL A 152 4.40 19.37 12.84
CA VAL A 152 3.49 19.20 11.68
C VAL A 152 3.07 20.54 11.11
#